data_AF-A0A7R7VQS5-F1
#
_entry.id   AF-A0A7R7VQS5-F1
#
_cell.length_a   1.000
_cell.length_b   1.000
_cell.length_c   1.000
_cell.angle_alpha   90.00
_cell.angle_beta   90.00
_cell.angle_gamma   90.00
#
_symmetry.space_group_name_H-M   'P 1'
#
loop_
_entity.id
_entity.type
_entity.pdbx_description
1 polymer ?
#
loop_
_entity_poly.entity_id
_entity_poly.type
_entity_poly.pdbx_seq_one_letter_code
_entity_poly.pdbx_strand_id
1 'polypeptide(L)'
;MAKSARASETKRNHAKLRATVFGPVSDARTARLSAKLQELASQPKPPQDEKKMNQEDAIETDKPAGAEKPEASEEMDIDKATGASTKNRSNKSGRIQKRHKKNSIVFKPSASKARAPRRK
;
A
#
# COMPACT_ATOMS: atom_id res chain seq x y z
N MET A 1 28.96 -2.39 -3.83
CA MET A 1 27.74 -2.78 -3.09
C MET A 1 26.53 -2.15 -3.76
N ALA A 2 25.50 -2.93 -4.07
CA ALA A 2 24.26 -2.37 -4.58
C ALA A 2 23.54 -1.54 -3.51
N LYS A 3 22.73 -0.56 -3.93
CA LYS A 3 21.90 0.24 -3.02
C LYS A 3 20.76 -0.63 -2.48
N SER A 4 20.38 -0.43 -1.22
CA SER A 4 19.25 -1.17 -0.63
C SER A 4 17.91 -0.63 -1.12
N ALA A 5 16.85 -1.45 -1.00
CA ALA A 5 15.48 -1.03 -1.27
C ALA A 5 15.01 0.15 -0.38
N ARG A 6 15.66 0.36 0.77
CA ARG A 6 15.34 1.44 1.71
C ARG A 6 16.11 2.73 1.44
N ALA A 7 17.08 2.71 0.53
CA ALA A 7 17.89 3.88 0.18
C ALA A 7 16.99 5.06 -0.25
N SER A 8 17.36 6.27 0.13
CA SER A 8 16.53 7.45 -0.12
C SER A 8 16.39 7.74 -1.62
N GLU A 9 17.47 7.53 -2.38
CA GLU A 9 17.51 7.71 -3.84
C GLU A 9 16.55 6.76 -4.56
N THR A 10 16.59 5.46 -4.22
CA THR A 10 15.71 4.45 -4.83
C THR A 10 14.23 4.75 -4.55
N LYS A 11 13.90 5.13 -3.31
CA LYS A 11 12.54 5.56 -2.94
C LYS A 11 12.05 6.77 -3.73
N ARG A 12 12.87 7.82 -3.85
CA ARG A 12 12.52 9.04 -4.59
C ARG A 12 12.28 8.74 -6.07
N ASN A 13 13.15 7.94 -6.68
CA ASN A 13 12.99 7.55 -8.08
C ASN A 13 11.72 6.72 -8.30
N HIS A 14 11.43 5.75 -7.44
CA HIS A 14 10.19 4.97 -7.54
C HIS A 14 8.95 5.83 -7.33
N ALA A 15 8.97 6.80 -6.41
CA ALA A 15 7.86 7.73 -6.23
C ALA A 15 7.61 8.56 -7.51
N LYS A 16 8.68 9.04 -8.16
CA LYS A 16 8.59 9.78 -9.43
C LYS A 16 8.02 8.92 -10.56
N LEU A 17 8.47 7.66 -10.69
CA LEU A 17 7.93 6.73 -11.68
C LEU A 17 6.45 6.41 -11.43
N ARG A 18 6.03 6.26 -10.16
CA ARG A 18 4.62 6.09 -9.82
C ARG A 18 3.79 7.30 -10.21
N ALA A 19 4.26 8.52 -9.94
CA ALA A 19 3.50 9.74 -10.25
C ALA A 19 3.35 9.97 -11.76
N THR A 20 4.38 9.64 -12.55
CA THR A 20 4.44 10.02 -13.98
C THR A 20 3.99 8.91 -14.92
N VAL A 21 4.37 7.66 -14.65
CA VAL A 21 4.14 6.54 -15.57
C VAL A 21 3.04 5.63 -15.03
N PHE A 22 3.20 5.11 -13.81
CA PHE A 22 2.33 4.02 -13.36
C PHE A 22 0.97 4.47 -12.84
N GLY A 23 0.89 5.63 -12.18
CA GLY A 23 -0.35 6.20 -11.65
C GLY A 23 -1.36 6.53 -12.74
N PRO A 24 -1.01 7.38 -13.73
CA PRO A 24 -1.93 7.71 -14.81
C PRO A 24 -2.43 6.48 -15.59
N VAL A 25 -1.56 5.48 -15.79
CA VAL A 25 -1.93 4.24 -16.48
C VAL A 25 -2.87 3.37 -15.64
N SER A 26 -2.66 3.29 -14.32
CA SER A 26 -3.60 2.58 -13.44
C SER A 26 -4.96 3.26 -13.39
N ASP A 27 -4.97 4.59 -13.34
CA ASP A 27 -6.20 5.39 -13.25
C ASP A 27 -7.00 5.31 -14.56
N ALA A 28 -6.34 5.33 -15.72
CA ALA A 28 -6.99 5.10 -17.01
C ALA A 28 -7.61 3.69 -17.10
N ARG A 29 -6.94 2.67 -16.54
CA ARG A 29 -7.46 1.31 -16.51
C ARG A 29 -8.69 1.21 -15.62
N THR A 30 -8.67 1.80 -14.43
CA THR A 30 -9.82 1.78 -13.52
C THR A 30 -11.01 2.52 -14.13
N ALA A 31 -10.79 3.70 -14.74
CA ALA A 31 -11.82 4.45 -15.46
C ALA A 31 -12.47 3.64 -16.59
N ARG A 32 -11.66 2.92 -17.38
CA ARG A 32 -12.18 2.04 -18.44
C ARG A 32 -13.02 0.89 -17.87
N LEU A 33 -12.55 0.24 -16.80
CA LEU A 33 -13.29 -0.86 -16.19
C LEU A 33 -14.59 -0.38 -15.56
N SER A 34 -14.58 0.76 -14.87
CA SER A 34 -15.81 1.33 -14.27
C SER A 34 -16.82 1.73 -15.33
N ALA A 35 -16.38 2.32 -16.46
CA ALA A 35 -17.27 2.64 -17.57
C ALA A 35 -17.93 1.37 -18.14
N LYS A 36 -17.15 0.29 -18.32
CA LYS A 36 -17.70 -1.00 -18.79
C LYS A 36 -18.71 -1.59 -17.80
N LEU A 37 -18.48 -1.47 -16.49
CA LEU A 37 -19.42 -1.96 -15.49
C LEU A 37 -20.73 -1.15 -15.46
N GLN A 38 -20.64 0.17 -15.65
CA GLN A 38 -21.82 1.03 -15.76
C GLN A 38 -22.62 0.72 -17.02
N GLU A 39 -21.96 0.51 -18.15
CA GLU A 39 -22.59 0.07 -19.39
C GLU A 39 -23.37 -1.23 -19.17
N LEU A 40 -22.73 -2.25 -18.57
CA LEU A 40 -23.39 -3.52 -18.26
C LEU A 40 -24.58 -3.37 -17.30
N ALA A 41 -24.48 -2.49 -16.30
CA ALA A 41 -25.58 -2.24 -15.37
C ALA A 41 -26.76 -1.50 -16.03
N SER A 42 -26.49 -0.69 -17.06
CA SER A 42 -27.51 0.03 -17.82
C SER A 42 -28.22 -0.83 -18.87
N GLN A 43 -27.64 -1.98 -19.23
CA GLN A 43 -28.29 -2.92 -20.13
C GLN A 43 -29.60 -3.39 -19.49
N PRO A 44 -30.71 -3.41 -20.25
CA PRO A 44 -31.98 -3.91 -19.74
C PRO A 44 -31.76 -5.34 -19.26
N LYS A 45 -32.28 -5.65 -18.07
CA LYS A 45 -32.19 -6.99 -17.50
C LYS A 45 -32.70 -7.97 -18.56
N PRO A 46 -31.90 -8.97 -18.97
CA PRO A 46 -32.39 -9.99 -19.88
C PRO A 46 -33.67 -10.58 -19.27
N PRO A 47 -34.66 -10.95 -20.10
CA PRO A 47 -35.91 -11.51 -19.61
C PRO A 47 -35.59 -12.61 -18.61
N GLN A 48 -35.99 -12.37 -17.36
CA GLN A 48 -35.90 -13.36 -16.31
C GLN A 48 -36.94 -14.41 -16.67
N ASP A 49 -36.52 -15.50 -17.30
CA ASP A 49 -37.29 -16.73 -17.27
C ASP A 49 -37.47 -17.06 -15.78
N GLU A 50 -38.69 -16.88 -15.28
CA GLU A 50 -39.11 -17.05 -13.88
C GLU A 50 -39.00 -18.53 -13.42
N LYS A 51 -37.83 -19.15 -13.52
CA LYS A 51 -37.61 -20.56 -13.18
C LYS A 51 -36.27 -20.89 -12.52
N LYS A 52 -35.51 -19.92 -12.02
CA LYS A 52 -34.30 -20.21 -11.23
C LYS A 52 -34.08 -19.22 -10.08
N MET A 53 -35.09 -19.05 -9.22
CA MET A 53 -34.79 -18.69 -7.83
C MET A 53 -34.34 -19.98 -7.13
N ASN A 54 -33.16 -19.91 -6.50
CA ASN A 54 -32.43 -20.98 -5.79
C ASN A 54 -31.51 -21.83 -6.68
N GLN A 55 -30.30 -21.34 -6.91
CA GLN A 55 -29.13 -22.22 -6.96
C GLN A 55 -27.91 -21.39 -6.54
N GLU A 56 -27.68 -21.41 -5.22
CA GLU A 56 -26.32 -21.35 -4.69
C GLU A 56 -25.56 -22.58 -5.25
N ASP A 57 -24.34 -22.35 -5.71
CA ASP A 57 -23.28 -23.32 -5.98
C ASP A 57 -23.57 -24.52 -6.91
N ALA A 58 -23.12 -24.45 -8.17
CA ALA A 58 -22.58 -25.61 -8.90
C ALA A 58 -21.82 -25.18 -10.16
N ILE A 59 -20.51 -25.40 -10.13
CA ILE A 59 -19.60 -25.49 -11.28
C ILE A 59 -19.89 -26.81 -11.99
N GLU A 60 -20.05 -26.82 -13.32
CA GLU A 60 -19.62 -27.91 -14.22
C GLU A 60 -19.78 -27.45 -15.69
N THR A 61 -18.72 -26.94 -16.32
CA THR A 61 -17.83 -27.59 -17.31
C THR A 61 -18.52 -28.38 -18.42
N ASP A 62 -18.36 -27.90 -19.67
CA ASP A 62 -18.20 -28.77 -20.83
C ASP A 62 -17.23 -28.14 -21.85
N LYS A 63 -16.06 -28.76 -22.00
CA LYS A 63 -15.09 -28.61 -23.09
C LYS A 63 -15.01 -29.96 -23.81
N PRO A 64 -14.91 -30.02 -25.14
CA PRO A 64 -14.35 -31.21 -25.80
C PRO A 64 -12.89 -31.01 -26.22
N ALA A 65 -12.07 -31.92 -25.69
CA ALA A 65 -10.96 -32.66 -26.30
C ALA A 65 -9.78 -31.93 -27.00
N GLY A 66 -8.59 -32.07 -26.39
CA GLY A 66 -7.31 -32.07 -27.09
C GLY A 66 -6.09 -31.81 -26.19
N ALA A 67 -5.28 -32.86 -25.95
CA ALA A 67 -3.93 -32.90 -25.38
C ALA A 67 -3.76 -33.05 -23.84
N GLU A 68 -3.74 -34.32 -23.43
CA GLU A 68 -2.73 -35.01 -22.60
C GLU A 68 -2.33 -34.44 -21.21
N LYS A 69 -2.62 -35.24 -20.16
CA LYS A 69 -1.96 -35.20 -18.83
C LYS A 69 -0.54 -35.81 -18.94
N PRO A 70 0.37 -35.45 -18.01
CA PRO A 70 0.59 -36.41 -16.93
C PRO A 70 0.46 -35.77 -15.54
N GLU A 71 -0.18 -36.53 -14.65
CA GLU A 71 -0.09 -36.38 -13.20
C GLU A 71 1.33 -36.70 -12.75
N ALA A 72 1.88 -35.93 -11.81
CA ALA A 72 2.51 -36.45 -10.60
C ALA A 72 3.11 -35.31 -9.78
N SER A 73 2.76 -35.34 -8.48
CA SER A 73 3.61 -34.98 -7.34
C SER A 73 4.28 -33.61 -7.35
N GLU A 74 3.85 -32.76 -6.42
CA GLU A 74 4.71 -32.37 -5.29
C GLU A 74 3.92 -31.48 -4.34
N GLU A 75 3.34 -32.15 -3.34
CA GLU A 75 3.19 -31.61 -2.00
C GLU A 75 4.50 -30.97 -1.55
N MET A 76 4.52 -29.64 -1.44
CA MET A 76 5.62 -28.94 -0.75
C MET A 76 5.05 -28.25 0.48
N ASP A 77 5.15 -29.01 1.56
CA ASP A 77 4.92 -28.63 2.93
C ASP A 77 6.03 -27.67 3.40
N ILE A 78 5.61 -26.70 4.23
CA ILE A 78 6.42 -26.00 5.24
C ILE A 78 7.44 -24.95 4.74
N ASP A 79 7.10 -23.68 4.99
CA ASP A 79 7.97 -22.87 5.85
C ASP A 79 7.26 -22.55 7.16
N LYS A 80 7.66 -23.35 8.14
CA LYS A 80 7.43 -23.26 9.58
C LYS A 80 7.53 -21.79 9.98
N ALA A 81 6.60 -21.33 10.81
CA ALA A 81 6.79 -20.14 11.62
C ALA A 81 8.10 -20.31 12.42
N THR A 82 9.21 -19.86 11.84
CA THR A 82 10.54 -20.00 12.40
C THR A 82 10.72 -18.89 13.42
N GLY A 83 10.38 -19.25 14.65
CA GLY A 83 11.06 -18.72 15.81
C GLY A 83 10.34 -17.55 16.48
N ALA A 84 9.49 -17.91 17.42
CA ALA A 84 9.59 -17.26 18.72
C ALA A 84 11.02 -17.50 19.26
N SER A 85 11.91 -16.56 18.96
CA SER A 85 13.25 -16.49 19.54
C SER A 85 13.29 -15.27 20.47
N THR A 86 13.07 -15.58 21.74
CA THR A 86 13.36 -14.73 22.88
C THR A 86 14.83 -14.31 22.85
N LYS A 87 15.11 -13.05 22.49
CA LYS A 87 16.34 -12.41 22.93
C LYS A 87 16.11 -10.93 23.19
N ASN A 88 15.90 -10.61 24.46
CA ASN A 88 16.12 -9.28 25.01
C ASN A 88 17.55 -8.85 24.67
N ARG A 89 17.71 -8.06 23.60
CA ARG A 89 18.97 -7.34 23.35
C ARG A 89 18.87 -6.00 24.04
N SER A 90 19.68 -5.90 25.09
CA SER A 90 19.88 -4.77 25.97
C SER A 90 20.20 -3.47 25.24
N ASN A 91 19.77 -2.38 25.87
CA ASN A 91 19.72 -1.02 25.36
C ASN A 91 21.09 -0.41 25.01
N LYS A 92 21.52 -0.43 23.73
CA LYS A 92 22.29 0.67 23.13
C LYS A 92 22.53 0.47 21.63
N SER A 93 22.31 1.51 20.83
CA SER A 93 23.25 1.84 19.76
C SER A 93 23.87 3.20 20.08
N GLY A 94 25.02 3.49 19.46
CA GLY A 94 25.58 4.85 19.33
C GLY A 94 24.45 5.88 19.19
N ARG A 95 24.16 6.52 20.33
CA ARG A 95 22.85 7.09 20.66
C ARG A 95 22.55 8.24 19.71
N ILE A 96 21.51 8.11 18.87
CA ILE A 96 21.02 9.24 18.10
C ILE A 96 20.51 10.30 19.09
N GLN A 97 21.21 11.44 19.16
CA GLN A 97 20.87 12.57 20.00
C GLN A 97 19.69 13.34 19.39
N LYS A 98 18.61 13.46 20.14
CA LYS A 98 17.49 14.32 19.76
C LYS A 98 17.90 15.77 20.02
N ARG A 99 17.93 16.62 18.98
CA ARG A 99 18.07 18.07 19.16
C ARG A 99 16.75 18.60 19.68
N HIS A 100 16.72 18.96 20.97
CA HIS A 100 15.62 19.73 21.53
C HIS A 100 15.70 21.16 20.98
N LYS A 101 14.75 21.55 20.13
CA LYS A 101 14.53 22.98 19.86
C LYS A 101 13.88 23.57 21.11
N LYS A 102 14.41 24.69 21.62
CA LYS A 102 13.80 25.38 22.76
C LYS A 102 12.47 25.96 22.27
N ASN A 103 11.37 25.40 22.74
CA ASN A 103 10.04 25.97 22.54
C ASN A 103 9.85 27.10 23.56
N SER A 104 10.52 28.23 23.34
CA SER A 104 10.25 29.44 24.12
C SER A 104 9.01 30.12 23.55
N ILE A 105 7.83 29.69 24.00
CA ILE A 105 6.61 30.49 23.84
C ILE A 105 6.66 31.53 24.96
N VAL A 106 7.50 32.54 24.79
CA VAL A 106 7.51 33.72 25.66
C VAL A 106 6.86 34.84 24.86
N PHE A 107 5.86 35.49 25.46
CA PHE A 107 5.28 36.69 24.87
C PHE A 107 6.38 37.74 24.71
N LYS A 108 6.48 38.34 23.52
CA LYS A 108 7.36 39.49 23.31
C LYS A 108 7.01 40.55 24.37
N PRO A 109 7.99 41.09 25.13
CA PRO A 109 7.69 42.09 26.14
C PRO A 109 6.97 43.26 25.46
N SER A 110 5.83 43.65 26.03
CA SER A 110 5.08 44.81 25.54
C SER A 110 5.94 46.07 25.69
N ALA A 111 5.82 47.00 24.74
CA ALA A 111 6.66 48.19 24.64
C ALA A 111 6.71 49.05 25.92
N SER A 112 5.74 48.89 26.83
CA SER A 112 5.71 49.60 28.13
C SER A 112 6.70 49.06 29.18
N LYS A 113 7.30 47.89 28.98
CA LYS A 113 8.29 47.29 29.90
C LYS A 113 9.66 47.07 29.28
N ALA A 114 9.89 47.54 28.05
CA ALA A 114 11.24 47.58 27.49
C ALA A 114 12.05 48.61 28.28
N ARG A 115 12.96 48.15 29.15
CA ARG A 115 13.92 49.02 29.83
C ARG A 115 14.70 49.79 28.77
N ALA A 116 14.54 51.11 28.74
CA ALA A 116 15.31 51.99 27.87
C ALA A 116 16.82 51.76 28.12
N PRO A 117 17.66 51.75 27.07
CA PRO A 117 19.10 51.61 27.26
C PRO A 117 19.61 52.85 28.00
N ARG A 118 20.18 52.65 29.19
CA ARG A 118 20.84 53.73 29.95
C ARG A 118 22.02 54.22 29.10
N ARG A 119 21.96 55.48 28.66
CA ARG A 119 23.12 56.18 28.09
C ARG A 119 24.14 56.40 29.20
N LYS A 120 25.42 56.24 28.84
CA LYS A 120 26.60 56.36 29.71
C LYS A 120 26.64 57.69 30.44
#